data_AF-A0A533TYW9-F1
#
_entry.id   AF-A0A533TYW9-F1
#
_cell.length_a   1.000
_cell.length_b   1.000
_cell.length_c   1.000
_cell.angle_alpha   90.00
_cell.angle_beta   90.00
_cell.angle_gamma   90.00
#
_symmetry.space_group_name_H-M   'P 1'
#
loop_
_entity.id
_entity.type
_entity.pdbx_description
1 polymer ?
#
loop_
_entity_poly.entity_id
_entity_poly.type
_entity_poly.pdbx_seq_one_letter_code
_entity_poly.pdbx_strand_id
1 'polypeptide(L)' 'MSNESMEEDPMTSDEREDRIRLAAYYIWKANGEPEGTDVQDWSQAEASVAENAANEENAENPENAE' A
#
# COMPACT_ATOMS: atom_id res chain seq x y z
N MET A 1 11.06 -15.95 30.60
CA MET A 1 11.57 -15.14 29.48
C MET A 1 10.46 -15.15 28.44
N SER A 2 9.89 -14.00 28.13
CA SER A 2 8.80 -13.87 27.16
C SER A 2 9.32 -14.35 25.81
N ASN A 3 8.72 -15.41 25.26
CA ASN A 3 9.10 -15.89 23.94
C ASN A 3 8.46 -14.96 22.90
N GLU A 4 9.27 -14.01 22.47
CA GLU A 4 9.34 -13.46 21.12
C GLU A 4 8.97 -14.50 20.06
N SER A 5 7.84 -14.29 19.36
CA SER A 5 7.52 -14.84 18.04
C SER A 5 6.45 -13.92 17.46
N MET A 6 6.89 -12.73 17.04
CA MET A 6 6.14 -11.78 16.24
C MET A 6 6.07 -12.38 14.82
N GLU A 7 5.16 -13.33 14.63
CA GLU A 7 4.85 -13.91 13.31
C GLU A 7 3.81 -13.01 12.64
N GLU A 8 4.19 -11.77 12.32
CA GLU A 8 3.36 -10.90 11.48
C GLU A 8 3.61 -11.35 10.03
N ASP A 9 2.74 -12.24 9.58
CA ASP A 9 2.62 -12.78 8.22
C ASP A 9 2.63 -11.65 7.16
N PRO A 10 3.24 -11.84 5.96
CA PRO A 10 3.52 -10.77 5.01
C PRO A 10 2.26 -10.03 4.54
N MET A 11 2.17 -8.75 4.89
CA MET A 11 1.10 -7.80 4.52
C MET A 11 -0.29 -8.20 5.03
N THR A 12 -0.53 -8.00 6.33
CA THR A 12 -1.89 -8.07 6.87
C THR A 12 -2.80 -7.02 6.19
N SER A 13 -4.11 -7.28 6.16
CA SER A 13 -5.09 -6.38 5.54
C SER A 13 -5.03 -4.96 6.13
N ASP A 14 -4.61 -4.84 7.40
CA ASP A 14 -4.42 -3.58 8.10
C ASP A 14 -3.27 -2.74 7.48
N GLU A 15 -2.13 -3.36 7.16
CA GLU A 15 -1.00 -2.67 6.53
C GLU A 15 -1.31 -2.21 5.09
N ARG A 16 -2.18 -2.95 4.39
CA ARG A 16 -2.68 -2.52 3.08
C ARG A 16 -3.58 -1.29 3.24
N GLU A 17 -4.50 -1.32 4.18
CA GLU A 17 -5.42 -0.21 4.42
C GLU A 17 -4.69 1.07 4.86
N ASP A 18 -3.68 0.93 5.73
CA ASP A 18 -2.84 2.06 6.14
C ASP A 18 -2.10 2.70 4.97
N ARG A 19 -1.59 1.88 4.03
CA ARG A 19 -0.97 2.38 2.80
C ARG A 19 -1.97 3.10 1.90
N ILE A 20 -3.18 2.56 1.74
CA ILE A 20 -4.25 3.21 0.96
C ILE A 20 -4.62 4.55 1.59
N ARG A 21 -4.81 4.59 2.92
CA ARG A 21 -5.17 5.81 3.65
C ARG A 21 -4.11 6.90 3.49
N LEU A 22 -2.82 6.52 3.59
CA LEU A 22 -1.71 7.44 3.41
C LEU A 22 -1.64 7.96 1.95
N ALA A 23 -1.78 7.08 0.97
CA ALA A 23 -1.77 7.44 -0.44
C ALA A 23 -2.96 8.36 -0.80
N ALA A 24 -4.16 8.06 -0.32
CA ALA A 24 -5.35 8.89 -0.51
C ALA A 24 -5.16 10.30 0.06
N TYR A 25 -4.56 10.39 1.26
CA TYR A 25 -4.23 11.68 1.88
C TYR A 25 -3.25 12.51 1.03
N TYR A 26 -2.22 11.89 0.45
CA TYR A 26 -1.29 12.60 -0.42
C TYR A 26 -1.92 13.03 -1.74
N ILE A 27 -2.81 12.20 -2.32
CA ILE A 27 -3.57 12.55 -3.53
C ILE A 27 -4.47 13.76 -3.24
N TRP A 28 -5.26 13.71 -2.16
CA TRP A 28 -6.13 14.79 -1.73
C TRP A 28 -5.36 16.10 -1.51
N LYS A 29 -4.23 16.02 -0.80
CA LYS A 29 -3.35 17.19 -0.57
C LYS A 29 -2.76 17.73 -1.87
N ALA A 30 -2.31 16.86 -2.78
CA ALA A 30 -1.75 17.26 -4.08
C ALA A 30 -2.79 17.93 -4.98
N ASN A 31 -4.05 17.52 -4.86
CA ASN A 31 -5.20 18.12 -5.56
C ASN A 31 -5.64 19.48 -4.97
N GLY A 32 -5.01 19.94 -3.89
CA GLY A 32 -5.34 21.22 -3.24
C GLY A 32 -6.47 21.11 -2.21
N GLU A 33 -6.62 19.95 -1.60
CA GLU A 33 -7.58 19.68 -0.53
C GLU A 33 -9.05 19.94 -0.92
N PRO A 34 -9.52 19.47 -2.10
CA PRO A 34 -10.91 19.66 -2.52
C PRO A 34 -11.88 18.93 -1.59
N GLU A 35 -13.07 19.50 -1.39
CA GLU A 35 -14.15 18.84 -0.63
C GLU A 35 -14.92 17.86 -1.53
N GLY A 36 -15.26 16.68 -0.99
CA GLY A 36 -16.10 15.68 -1.66
C GLY A 36 -15.38 14.77 -2.67
N THR A 37 -14.04 14.70 -2.63
CA THR A 37 -13.24 13.80 -3.46
C THR A 37 -12.75 12.56 -2.71
N ASP A 38 -13.15 12.38 -1.45
CA ASP A 38 -12.71 11.31 -0.56
C ASP A 38 -12.79 9.91 -1.18
N VAL A 39 -13.92 9.58 -1.81
CA VAL A 39 -14.10 8.29 -2.51
C VAL A 39 -13.21 8.17 -3.75
N GLN A 40 -13.03 9.25 -4.51
CA GLN A 40 -12.18 9.23 -5.70
C GLN A 40 -10.70 9.09 -5.34
N ASP A 41 -10.24 9.85 -4.35
CA ASP A 41 -8.87 9.82 -3.86
C ASP A 41 -8.56 8.45 -3.23
N TRP A 42 -9.52 7.86 -2.50
CA TRP A 42 -9.41 6.49 -1.98
C TRP A 42 -9.31 5.45 -3.10
N SER A 43 -10.21 5.49 -4.08
CA SER A 43 -10.21 4.51 -5.18
C SER A 43 -8.92 4.59 -6.01
N GLN A 44 -8.39 5.80 -6.21
CA GLN A 44 -7.10 5.99 -6.88
C GLN A 44 -5.93 5.46 -6.04
N ALA A 45 -5.96 5.68 -4.73
CA ALA A 45 -4.97 5.12 -3.81
C ALA A 45 -4.98 3.58 -3.78
N GLU A 46 -6.15 2.95 -3.78
CA GLU A 46 -6.30 1.49 -3.86
C GLU A 46 -5.61 0.93 -5.11
N ALA A 47 -5.85 1.55 -6.27
CA ALA A 47 -5.22 1.14 -7.52
C ALA A 47 -3.68 1.28 -7.45
N SER A 48 -3.17 2.40 -6.93
CA SER A 48 -1.72 2.61 -6.78
C SER A 48 -1.07 1.62 -5.82
N VAL A 49 -1.71 1.31 -4.69
CA VAL A 49 -1.18 0.34 -3.72
C VAL A 49 -1.24 -1.07 -4.28
N ALA A 50 -2.30 -1.43 -5.02
CA ALA A 50 -2.41 -2.72 -5.68
C ALA A 50 -1.34 -2.90 -6.77
N GLU A 51 -1.06 -1.86 -7.56
CA GLU A 51 0.01 -1.88 -8.57
C GLU A 51 1.40 -2.02 -7.92
N ASN A 52 1.68 -1.27 -6.85
CA ASN A 52 2.97 -1.36 -6.16
C ASN A 52 3.18 -2.74 -5.50
N ALA A 53 2.13 -3.31 -4.89
CA ALA A 53 2.20 -4.65 -4.31
C ALA A 53 2.51 -5.74 -5.36
N ALA A 54 1.98 -5.59 -6.58
CA ALA A 54 2.28 -6.52 -7.68
C ALA A 54 3.71 -6.34 -8.24
N ASN A 55 4.28 -5.13 -8.14
CA ASN A 55 5.65 -4.87 -8.61
C ASN A 55 6.72 -5.27 -7.57
N GLU A 56 6.44 -5.14 -6.27
CA GLU A 56 7.37 -5.56 -5.20
C GLU A 56 7.59 -7.09 -5.19
N GLU A 57 6.58 -7.89 -5.55
CA GLU A 57 6.70 -9.36 -5.73
C GLU A 57 7.73 -9.76 -6.80
N ASN A 58 7.92 -8.95 -7.84
CA ASN A 58 8.81 -9.28 -8.96
C ASN A 58 10.28 -8.90 -8.70
N ALA A 59 10.53 -8.01 -7.75
CA ALA A 59 11.87 -7.46 -7.49
C ALA A 59 12.79 -8.40 -6.68
N GLU A 60 12.26 -9.45 -6.04
CA GLU A 60 13.04 -10.41 -5.24
C GLU A 60 13.52 -11.65 -6.00
N ASN A 61 13.26 -11.79 -7.31
CA ASN A 61 13.82 -12.89 -8.10
C ASN A 61 14.79 -12.44 -9.21
N PRO A 62 16.04 -12.08 -8.88
CA PRO A 62 17.08 -11.86 -9.88
C PRO A 62 17.63 -13.15 -10.53
N GLU A 63 17.11 -14.35 -10.23
CA GLU A 63 17.71 -15.64 -10.63
C GLU A 63 17.11 -16.29 -11.90
N ASN A 64 16.44 -15.54 -12.79
CA ASN A 64 15.98 -16.10 -14.08
C ASN A 64 16.41 -15.29 -15.30
N ALA A 65 17.58 -14.68 -15.23
CA ALA A 65 18.31 -14.23 -16.41
C ALA A 65 19.46 -15.21 -16.70
N GLU A 66 19.11 -16.39 -17.21
CA GLU A 66 20.05 -17.28 -17.92
C GLU A 66 20.13 -16.94 -19.42
#